data_AF-A0A068TX63-F1
#
_entry.id   AF-A0A068TX63-F1
#
_cell.length_a   1.000
_cell.length_b   1.000
_cell.length_c   1.000
_cell.angle_alpha   90.00
_cell.angle_beta   90.00
_cell.angle_gamma   90.00
#
_symmetry.space_group_name_H-M   'P 1'
#
loop_
_entity.id
_entity.type
_entity.pdbx_description
1 polymer ?
#
loop_
_entity_poly.entity_id
_entity_poly.type
_entity_poly.pdbx_seq_one_letter_code
_entity_poly.pdbx_strand_id
1 'polypeptide(L)'
;MLVKMTKLRYTLFWVNVSTLCAFERNVVEGKIWFRSINRGGEEANVGLSVELVQRMKCEQGRSGMLGGKGRQVRVERKENFGEKGDWREFGCYILVESFVLKRMDGSLLMPYDLLHSHQIKWRWDKSLVQCLRSNQGNSPDSLSSLPEGPHSGFLVIQDRKVETCCFGLCSFDNDRVRDLPFPQNYSVTIKTIVRVVTYSNGDRYYRNVYDHLMFIPVLNQPLSSNLYYVMSRDEPFSGEALTCSKELSCNNTCCIEDVRPRPLDPSSVYQQFKIVKRSGRYFAGLSTVDGGFPPEPLRRINEVGWKARLSTEFMLDEAPGLDKALRASMPRFDFPLKCEESQTLVVGKWYCPFMFVREGTIMRRYQMSNSMFYVMTLEQQWKKIFSCSNSDKEDNEGKQLTVDVVLENEAVYVGGFKAEWDEGIVDEGAIWFGFSDGGGAKRRVGLSPEIVERMKWEQEREGWRSGKNRQVRITRAQEFKKSDEWREFGLYVLVERFVLRRMDGTLVMEYHFLHDDQIKSKWE
;
A
#
# COMPACT_ATOMS: atom_id res chain seq x y z
N MET A 1 0.14 29.93 -35.26
CA MET A 1 -0.36 28.66 -34.67
C MET A 1 -0.83 28.99 -33.27
N LEU A 2 -2.13 28.87 -32.96
CA LEU A 2 -2.66 29.09 -31.61
C LEU A 2 -2.28 27.88 -30.74
N VAL A 3 -1.64 28.12 -29.59
CA VAL A 3 -1.13 27.07 -28.69
C VAL A 3 -1.68 27.30 -27.30
N LYS A 4 -2.13 26.25 -26.62
CA LYS A 4 -2.67 26.31 -25.25
C LYS A 4 -1.55 25.95 -24.27
N MET A 5 -1.16 26.90 -23.41
CA MET A 5 -0.27 26.64 -22.28
C MET A 5 -1.08 26.39 -21.02
N THR A 6 -0.73 25.33 -20.30
CA THR A 6 -1.33 24.99 -19.00
C THR A 6 -0.21 24.89 -17.97
N LYS A 7 -0.32 25.67 -16.88
CA LYS A 7 0.56 25.53 -15.71
C LYS A 7 0.09 24.31 -14.92
N LEU A 8 0.94 23.29 -14.80
CA LEU A 8 0.69 22.17 -13.89
C LEU A 8 1.21 22.57 -12.51
N ARG A 9 0.35 22.49 -11.49
CA ARG A 9 0.74 22.81 -10.11
C ARG A 9 1.30 21.56 -9.42
N TYR A 10 2.62 21.57 -9.26
CA TYR A 10 3.45 20.77 -8.36
C TYR A 10 3.57 19.27 -8.68
N THR A 11 4.80 18.82 -8.94
CA THR A 11 5.14 17.39 -9.08
C THR A 11 6.56 17.16 -8.53
N LEU A 12 6.71 16.21 -7.60
CA LEU A 12 8.00 15.77 -7.07
C LEU A 12 8.55 14.65 -7.97
N PHE A 13 9.77 14.80 -8.48
CA PHE A 13 10.41 13.80 -9.34
C PHE A 13 11.62 13.16 -8.65
N TRP A 14 11.85 11.88 -8.97
CA TRP A 14 13.07 11.15 -8.68
C TRP A 14 14.14 11.53 -9.72
N VAL A 15 15.30 12.04 -9.29
CA VAL A 15 16.35 12.47 -10.23
C VAL A 15 17.18 11.27 -10.67
N ASN A 16 16.77 10.60 -11.74
CA ASN A 16 17.67 9.77 -12.54
C ASN A 16 18.13 10.62 -13.72
N VAL A 17 19.42 10.93 -13.80
CA VAL A 17 19.99 11.90 -14.75
C VAL A 17 19.88 11.36 -16.18
N SER A 18 18.74 11.59 -16.81
CA SER A 18 18.54 11.55 -18.26
C SER A 18 17.34 12.41 -18.63
N THR A 19 17.38 13.67 -18.20
CA THR A 19 16.38 14.69 -18.55
C THR A 19 16.67 15.20 -19.97
N LEU A 20 15.62 15.20 -20.80
CA LEU A 20 15.55 15.95 -22.06
C LEU A 20 16.07 17.39 -21.83
N CYS A 21 17.31 17.66 -22.22
CA CYS A 21 17.90 18.98 -22.07
C CYS A 21 17.40 19.88 -23.20
N ALA A 22 16.49 20.81 -22.87
CA ALA A 22 16.18 21.93 -23.76
C ALA A 22 17.32 22.95 -23.68
N PHE A 23 18.15 23.00 -24.73
CA PHE A 23 19.22 24.00 -24.81
C PHE A 23 18.69 25.30 -25.44
N GLU A 24 18.78 26.41 -24.71
CA GLU A 24 18.50 27.75 -25.22
C GLU A 24 19.62 28.15 -26.19
N ARG A 25 19.31 28.22 -27.49
CA ARG A 25 20.19 28.84 -28.49
C ARG A 25 19.71 30.26 -28.82
N ASN A 26 20.67 31.08 -29.21
CA ASN A 26 20.60 32.53 -29.46
C ASN A 26 19.25 33.06 -29.97
N VAL A 27 18.94 34.30 -29.58
CA VAL A 27 17.79 35.06 -30.10
C VAL A 27 18.00 35.27 -31.60
N VAL A 28 17.11 34.71 -32.41
CA VAL A 28 17.08 34.90 -33.86
C VAL A 28 15.64 35.30 -34.22
N GLU A 29 15.48 36.43 -34.90
CA GLU A 29 14.16 36.95 -35.34
C GLU A 29 13.13 37.15 -34.21
N GLY A 30 13.56 37.68 -33.06
CA GLY A 30 12.65 37.97 -31.93
C GLY A 30 12.09 36.71 -31.25
N LYS A 31 12.65 35.54 -31.54
CA LYS A 31 12.30 34.25 -30.92
C LYS A 31 13.51 33.62 -30.25
N ILE A 32 13.25 32.92 -29.15
CA ILE A 32 14.19 32.07 -28.44
C ILE A 32 13.92 30.63 -28.89
N TRP A 33 14.96 29.96 -29.37
CA TRP A 33 14.85 28.62 -29.92
C TRP A 33 15.27 27.57 -28.88
N PHE A 34 14.38 26.61 -28.67
CA PHE A 34 14.57 25.46 -27.80
C PHE A 34 14.75 24.22 -28.66
N ARG A 35 15.83 23.50 -28.40
CA ARG A 35 16.11 22.22 -29.05
C ARG A 35 15.76 21.09 -28.10
N SER A 36 14.89 20.18 -28.53
CA SER A 36 14.57 18.94 -27.83
C SER A 36 15.12 17.77 -28.63
N ILE A 37 15.70 16.78 -27.93
CA ILE A 37 16.26 15.56 -28.54
C ILE A 37 15.57 14.38 -27.87
N ASN A 38 14.71 13.66 -28.58
CA ASN A 38 14.03 12.50 -27.99
C ASN A 38 15.02 11.34 -27.75
N ARG A 39 14.59 10.31 -27.00
CA ARG A 39 15.42 9.11 -26.72
C ARG A 39 15.79 8.31 -27.98
N GLY A 40 15.12 8.53 -29.11
CA GLY A 40 15.45 7.97 -30.43
C GLY A 40 16.38 8.83 -31.28
N GLY A 41 16.87 9.98 -30.78
CA GLY A 41 17.78 10.86 -31.49
C GLY A 41 17.12 11.85 -32.47
N GLU A 42 15.79 11.90 -32.54
CA GLU A 42 15.10 12.88 -33.37
C GLU A 42 15.11 14.26 -32.70
N GLU A 43 15.48 15.27 -33.48
CA GLU A 43 15.55 16.65 -33.02
C GLU A 43 14.28 17.43 -33.37
N ALA A 44 13.69 18.08 -32.37
CA ALA A 44 12.60 19.04 -32.56
C ALA A 44 13.05 20.43 -32.12
N ASN A 45 12.89 21.42 -32.99
CA ASN A 45 13.18 22.83 -32.69
C ASN A 45 11.87 23.61 -32.50
N VAL A 46 11.74 24.30 -31.37
CA VAL A 46 10.57 25.13 -31.05
C VAL A 46 11.03 26.55 -30.77
N GLY A 47 10.53 27.51 -31.55
CA GLY A 47 10.78 28.94 -31.36
C GLY A 47 9.66 29.61 -30.58
N LEU A 48 9.96 30.16 -29.40
CA LEU A 48 9.01 30.97 -28.60
C LEU A 48 9.33 32.45 -28.73
N SER A 49 8.33 33.33 -28.78
CA SER A 49 8.60 34.77 -28.79
C SER A 49 9.28 35.22 -27.50
N VAL A 50 10.17 36.21 -27.60
CA VAL A 50 10.88 36.77 -26.44
C VAL A 50 9.90 37.25 -25.36
N GLU A 51 8.78 37.84 -25.74
CA GLU A 51 7.71 38.30 -24.83
C GLU A 51 7.08 37.14 -24.03
N LEU A 52 6.88 35.98 -24.68
CA LEU A 52 6.34 34.79 -24.02
C LEU A 52 7.34 34.25 -23.01
N VAL A 53 8.62 34.18 -23.38
CA VAL A 53 9.68 33.72 -22.46
C VAL A 53 9.87 34.70 -21.31
N GLN A 54 9.75 36.00 -21.56
CA GLN A 54 9.77 37.02 -20.49
C GLN A 54 8.58 36.88 -19.54
N ARG A 55 7.37 36.55 -20.03
CA ARG A 55 6.23 36.24 -19.15
C ARG A 55 6.47 34.98 -18.30
N MET A 56 7.06 33.93 -18.87
CA MET A 56 7.45 32.73 -18.12
C MET A 56 8.49 33.08 -17.02
N LYS A 57 9.48 33.93 -17.35
CA LYS A 57 10.47 34.45 -16.39
C LYS A 57 9.86 35.43 -15.36
N CYS A 58 8.79 36.15 -15.68
CA CYS A 58 8.11 37.05 -14.76
C CYS A 58 7.27 36.26 -13.73
N GLU A 59 6.62 35.17 -14.15
CA GLU A 59 6.01 34.19 -13.23
C GLU A 59 7.06 33.51 -12.32
N GLN A 60 8.30 33.33 -12.80
CA GLN A 60 9.44 32.84 -12.01
C GLN A 60 9.92 33.86 -10.95
N GLY A 61 9.81 35.17 -11.20
CA GLY A 61 10.21 36.21 -10.24
C GLY A 61 9.30 36.31 -9.00
N ARG A 62 8.04 35.89 -9.13
CA ARG A 62 7.06 35.90 -8.02
C ARG A 62 7.28 34.80 -6.97
N SER A 63 8.05 33.76 -7.28
CA SER A 63 8.39 32.64 -6.38
C SER A 63 9.78 32.79 -5.71
N GLY A 64 10.41 33.96 -5.81
CA GLY A 64 11.58 34.32 -4.98
C GLY A 64 12.96 34.05 -5.58
N MET A 65 13.10 33.90 -6.90
CA MET A 65 14.42 33.74 -7.54
C MET A 65 14.95 35.07 -8.11
N LEU A 66 16.08 35.56 -7.58
CA LEU A 66 16.93 36.58 -8.23
C LEU A 66 17.97 35.85 -9.10
N GLY A 67 17.86 36.03 -10.42
CA GLY A 67 18.65 35.31 -11.42
C GLY A 67 20.15 35.58 -11.32
N GLY A 68 20.91 34.58 -10.83
CA GLY A 68 22.36 34.55 -10.96
C GLY A 68 22.79 34.17 -12.38
N LYS A 69 23.78 34.88 -12.93
CA LYS A 69 24.43 34.60 -14.22
C LYS A 69 25.25 33.30 -14.14
N GLY A 70 24.60 32.14 -14.17
CA GLY A 70 25.28 30.84 -14.22
C GLY A 70 24.31 29.74 -14.64
N ARG A 71 24.60 29.06 -15.76
CA ARG A 71 23.78 28.01 -16.38
C ARG A 71 23.80 26.65 -15.66
N GLN A 72 24.42 26.58 -14.47
CA GLN A 72 24.45 25.40 -13.60
C GLN A 72 24.50 25.85 -12.15
N VAL A 73 23.62 25.31 -11.32
CA VAL A 73 23.66 25.47 -9.85
C VAL A 73 24.21 24.16 -9.30
N ARG A 74 25.44 24.19 -8.76
CA ARG A 74 26.02 23.06 -8.03
C ARG A 74 25.62 23.18 -6.57
N VAL A 75 24.81 22.25 -6.07
CA VAL A 75 24.44 22.16 -4.66
C VAL A 75 25.33 21.10 -4.02
N GLU A 76 26.12 21.49 -3.02
CA GLU A 76 27.06 20.59 -2.35
C GLU A 76 26.86 20.71 -0.83
N ARG A 77 26.57 19.60 -0.15
CA ARG A 77 26.49 19.49 1.32
C ARG A 77 27.44 18.38 1.75
N LYS A 78 28.35 18.69 2.67
CA LYS A 78 29.23 17.71 3.32
C LYS A 78 28.68 17.38 4.71
N GLU A 79 28.52 16.10 5.02
CA GLU A 79 28.22 15.61 6.37
C GLU A 79 29.30 14.60 6.79
N ASN A 80 29.74 14.68 8.04
CA ASN A 80 30.74 13.79 8.61
C ASN A 80 30.04 12.70 9.42
N PHE A 81 30.36 11.42 9.16
CA PHE A 81 29.76 10.27 9.84
C PHE A 81 30.81 9.51 10.66
N GLY A 82 30.42 9.09 11.87
CA GLY A 82 31.19 8.17 12.72
C GLY A 82 31.03 6.71 12.25
N GLU A 83 32.07 5.92 12.47
CA GLU A 83 32.24 4.57 11.91
C GLU A 83 31.16 3.55 12.31
N LYS A 84 30.86 2.64 11.36
CA LYS A 84 30.02 1.42 11.44
C LYS A 84 28.50 1.60 11.41
N GLY A 85 27.97 1.82 10.21
CA GLY A 85 26.60 1.51 9.84
C GLY A 85 26.45 1.52 8.31
N ASP A 86 26.05 0.39 7.72
CA ASP A 86 25.88 0.26 6.26
C ASP A 86 24.59 0.97 5.80
N TRP A 87 24.79 1.96 4.92
CA TRP A 87 23.74 2.86 4.37
C TRP A 87 23.04 2.22 3.17
N ARG A 88 21.72 2.43 3.01
CA ARG A 88 20.89 1.71 2.01
C ARG A 88 20.37 2.55 0.84
N GLU A 89 19.96 3.81 1.00
CA GLU A 89 19.74 4.77 -0.11
C GLU A 89 19.52 6.19 0.41
N PHE A 90 19.96 7.20 -0.36
CA PHE A 90 19.77 8.63 -0.05
C PHE A 90 18.98 9.29 -1.20
N GLY A 91 17.74 9.69 -0.93
CA GLY A 91 16.89 10.39 -1.89
C GLY A 91 17.02 11.90 -1.76
N CYS A 92 17.50 12.56 -2.82
CA CYS A 92 17.47 14.01 -2.98
C CYS A 92 16.28 14.39 -3.86
N TYR A 93 15.31 15.10 -3.28
CA TYR A 93 14.11 15.53 -3.99
C TYR A 93 14.15 17.04 -4.17
N ILE A 94 14.09 17.48 -5.41
CA ILE A 94 13.98 18.90 -5.77
C ILE A 94 12.57 19.18 -6.27
N LEU A 95 11.96 20.26 -5.79
CA LEU A 95 10.68 20.68 -6.34
C LEU A 95 10.85 21.09 -7.81
N VAL A 96 9.99 20.56 -8.69
CA VAL A 96 9.98 20.89 -10.12
C VAL A 96 8.65 21.54 -10.49
N GLU A 97 8.70 22.70 -11.14
CA GLU A 97 7.54 23.32 -11.79
C GLU A 97 7.65 23.17 -13.31
N SER A 98 6.71 22.45 -13.92
CA SER A 98 6.72 22.17 -15.36
C SER A 98 5.70 23.02 -16.11
N PHE A 99 6.16 23.72 -17.14
CA PHE A 99 5.33 24.38 -18.15
C PHE A 99 5.19 23.46 -19.35
N VAL A 100 3.96 23.10 -19.69
CA VAL A 100 3.68 22.16 -20.76
C VAL A 100 3.00 22.87 -21.91
N LEU A 101 3.65 22.86 -23.08
CA LEU A 101 3.12 23.39 -24.32
C LEU A 101 2.43 22.26 -25.08
N LYS A 102 1.12 22.38 -25.34
CA LYS A 102 0.35 21.40 -26.11
C LYS A 102 -0.24 22.01 -27.37
N ARG A 103 -0.28 21.24 -28.47
CA ARG A 103 -1.07 21.58 -29.65
C ARG A 103 -2.57 21.54 -29.31
N MET A 104 -3.40 22.14 -30.16
CA MET A 104 -4.86 22.17 -29.96
C MET A 104 -5.51 20.78 -30.00
N ASP A 105 -4.87 19.81 -30.66
CA ASP A 105 -5.26 18.38 -30.65
C ASP A 105 -4.89 17.65 -29.34
N GLY A 106 -4.28 18.35 -28.38
CA GLY A 106 -3.86 17.80 -27.08
C GLY A 106 -2.47 17.18 -27.06
N SER A 107 -1.79 17.06 -28.21
CA SER A 107 -0.44 16.49 -28.28
C SER A 107 0.61 17.39 -27.62
N LEU A 108 1.53 16.76 -26.88
CA LEU A 108 2.62 17.44 -26.17
C LEU A 108 3.66 17.94 -27.17
N LEU A 109 3.91 19.24 -27.17
CA LEU A 109 4.92 19.86 -28.03
C LEU A 109 6.26 20.03 -27.29
N MET A 110 6.22 20.53 -26.06
CA MET A 110 7.42 20.76 -25.26
C MET A 110 7.08 20.87 -23.76
N PRO A 111 7.72 20.07 -22.89
CA PRO A 111 7.81 20.37 -21.46
C PRO A 111 9.00 21.31 -21.18
N TYR A 112 8.81 22.28 -20.29
CA TYR A 112 9.84 23.17 -19.77
C TYR A 112 9.82 23.09 -18.24
N ASP A 113 10.82 22.43 -17.67
CA ASP A 113 10.89 22.13 -16.26
C ASP A 113 11.78 23.13 -15.50
N LEU A 114 11.27 23.66 -14.40
CA LEU A 114 11.96 24.60 -13.52
C LEU A 114 12.28 23.92 -12.19
N LEU A 115 13.57 23.79 -11.89
CA LEU A 115 14.05 23.14 -10.67
C LEU A 115 14.26 24.18 -9.54
N HIS A 116 13.57 24.02 -8.42
CA HIS A 116 13.67 24.91 -7.26
C HIS A 116 14.78 24.44 -6.30
N SER A 117 16.02 24.86 -6.55
CA SER A 117 17.19 24.44 -5.76
C SER A 117 17.17 24.86 -4.28
N HIS A 118 16.29 25.77 -3.89
CA HIS A 118 16.08 26.19 -2.50
C HIS A 118 15.01 25.35 -1.76
N GLN A 119 14.30 24.46 -2.47
CA GLN A 119 13.30 23.55 -1.91
C GLN A 119 13.73 22.10 -2.11
N ILE A 120 14.93 21.78 -1.63
CA ILE A 120 15.45 20.42 -1.65
C ILE A 120 15.06 19.73 -0.34
N LYS A 121 14.38 18.59 -0.46
CA LYS A 121 14.03 17.73 0.67
C LYS A 121 14.85 16.44 0.60
N TRP A 122 15.22 15.96 1.78
CA TRP A 122 15.99 14.74 1.97
C TRP A 122 15.12 13.78 2.79
N ARG A 123 15.05 12.51 2.40
CA ARG A 123 14.29 11.49 3.14
C ARG A 123 15.15 10.24 3.33
N TRP A 124 15.00 9.61 4.50
CA TRP A 124 15.50 8.29 4.82
C TRP A 124 14.29 7.36 5.01
N ASP A 125 14.25 6.21 4.34
CA ASP A 125 13.09 5.30 4.37
C ASP A 125 13.32 4.07 5.27
N LYS A 126 12.36 3.78 6.16
CA LYS A 126 12.12 2.48 6.83
C LYS A 126 10.64 2.34 7.25
N SER A 127 9.89 1.36 6.72
CA SER A 127 8.53 0.97 7.18
C SER A 127 7.98 -0.31 6.48
N LEU A 128 6.74 -0.68 6.80
CA LEU A 128 6.19 -2.03 6.99
C LEU A 128 5.16 -2.52 5.94
N VAL A 129 5.25 -3.79 5.54
CA VAL A 129 4.67 -4.38 4.31
C VAL A 129 5.17 -3.60 3.11
N GLN A 130 6.47 -3.75 2.87
CA GLN A 130 7.12 -3.12 1.75
C GLN A 130 6.53 -3.68 0.46
N CYS A 131 5.87 -2.81 -0.32
CA CYS A 131 5.83 -3.00 -1.77
C CYS A 131 7.26 -2.83 -2.29
N LEU A 132 8.01 -3.92 -2.33
CA LEU A 132 9.31 -3.92 -2.97
C LEU A 132 9.05 -3.85 -4.48
N ARG A 133 9.29 -2.68 -5.09
CA ARG A 133 9.37 -2.58 -6.54
C ARG A 133 10.50 -3.47 -7.01
N SER A 134 10.16 -4.52 -7.76
CA SER A 134 11.12 -5.36 -8.45
C SER A 134 11.73 -4.59 -9.63
N ASN A 135 12.72 -3.75 -9.35
CA ASN A 135 13.75 -3.46 -10.33
C ASN A 135 14.86 -4.49 -10.13
N GLN A 136 15.31 -5.15 -11.21
CA GLN A 136 16.51 -6.00 -11.20
C GLN A 136 17.63 -5.26 -10.46
N GLY A 137 17.90 -5.68 -9.22
CA GLY A 137 18.71 -4.89 -8.29
C GLY A 137 18.28 -4.88 -6.82
N ASN A 138 17.28 -5.66 -6.39
CA ASN A 138 17.05 -5.83 -4.95
C ASN A 138 18.30 -6.43 -4.29
N SER A 139 18.90 -5.72 -3.32
CA SER A 139 20.00 -6.22 -2.52
C SER A 139 19.60 -7.53 -1.81
N PRO A 140 20.46 -8.54 -1.70
CA PRO A 140 20.15 -9.81 -1.02
C PRO A 140 19.68 -9.64 0.45
N ASP A 141 20.03 -8.50 1.08
CA ASP A 141 19.67 -8.19 2.46
C ASP A 141 18.20 -7.77 2.64
N SER A 142 17.58 -7.10 1.66
CA SER A 142 16.17 -6.68 1.75
C SER A 142 15.20 -7.85 1.61
N LEU A 143 15.63 -8.93 0.94
CA LEU A 143 14.86 -10.17 0.87
C LEU A 143 14.92 -10.94 2.18
N SER A 144 15.94 -10.72 3.01
CA SER A 144 16.21 -11.49 4.23
C SER A 144 15.71 -10.82 5.51
N SER A 145 15.28 -9.56 5.44
CA SER A 145 14.68 -8.86 6.59
C SER A 145 13.29 -9.38 6.92
N LEU A 146 12.99 -9.50 8.20
CA LEU A 146 11.64 -9.78 8.68
C LEU A 146 10.75 -8.54 8.57
N PRO A 147 9.44 -8.72 8.31
CA PRO A 147 8.45 -7.68 8.48
C PRO A 147 8.46 -7.17 9.94
N GLU A 148 8.27 -5.86 10.17
CA GLU A 148 8.19 -5.32 11.54
C GLU A 148 6.85 -5.66 12.23
N GLY A 149 6.94 -6.18 13.46
CA GLY A 149 5.78 -6.55 14.27
C GLY A 149 5.04 -7.80 13.78
N PRO A 150 4.04 -8.27 14.55
CA PRO A 150 3.40 -9.55 14.34
C PRO A 150 2.49 -9.53 13.10
N HIS A 151 2.19 -10.73 12.62
CA HIS A 151 1.28 -11.03 11.50
C HIS A 151 1.47 -10.15 10.26
N SER A 152 2.70 -9.73 10.00
CA SER A 152 3.04 -8.85 8.89
C SER A 152 3.66 -9.64 7.75
N GLY A 153 3.48 -9.17 6.51
CA GLY A 153 4.02 -9.84 5.32
C GLY A 153 4.69 -8.86 4.38
N PHE A 154 5.07 -9.34 3.19
CA PHE A 154 5.55 -8.52 2.10
C PHE A 154 4.68 -8.76 0.87
N LEU A 155 4.48 -7.72 0.05
CA LEU A 155 3.93 -7.84 -1.28
C LEU A 155 4.97 -7.34 -2.28
N VAL A 156 5.24 -8.12 -3.31
CA VAL A 156 6.18 -7.74 -4.36
C VAL A 156 5.40 -7.17 -5.51
N ILE A 157 5.69 -5.92 -5.88
CA ILE A 157 5.09 -5.28 -7.05
C ILE A 157 6.14 -5.28 -8.15
N GLN A 158 5.77 -5.85 -9.29
CA GLN A 158 6.58 -5.79 -10.50
C GLN A 158 6.02 -4.73 -11.44
N ASP A 159 6.84 -3.73 -11.76
CA ASP A 159 6.54 -2.76 -12.80
C ASP A 159 6.61 -3.45 -14.17
N ARG A 160 5.57 -3.29 -15.00
CA ARG A 160 5.55 -3.84 -16.35
C ARG A 160 6.64 -3.18 -17.21
N LYS A 161 7.78 -3.85 -17.37
CA LYS A 161 8.80 -3.48 -18.36
C LYS A 161 8.43 -4.12 -19.70
N VAL A 162 8.00 -3.30 -20.66
CA VAL A 162 7.99 -3.69 -22.07
C VAL A 162 9.44 -3.66 -22.54
N GLU A 163 10.13 -4.80 -22.45
CA GLU A 163 11.42 -4.97 -23.10
C GLU A 163 11.17 -5.08 -24.61
N THR A 164 11.49 -4.01 -25.33
CA THR A 164 11.55 -4.02 -26.78
C THR A 164 12.90 -4.62 -27.19
N CYS A 165 12.88 -5.72 -27.94
CA CYS A 165 14.07 -6.20 -28.63
C CYS A 165 13.93 -5.93 -30.14
N CYS A 166 15.03 -6.11 -30.89
CA CYS A 166 15.05 -5.94 -32.35
C CYS A 166 14.57 -4.55 -32.81
N PHE A 167 15.17 -3.47 -32.31
CA PHE A 167 14.85 -2.09 -32.74
C PHE A 167 13.36 -1.72 -32.65
N GLY A 168 12.63 -2.27 -31.68
CA GLY A 168 11.20 -1.99 -31.48
C GLY A 168 10.25 -2.80 -32.36
N LEU A 169 10.76 -3.74 -33.17
CA LEU A 169 9.95 -4.60 -34.06
C LEU A 169 9.43 -5.87 -33.39
N CYS A 170 9.93 -6.19 -32.19
CA CYS A 170 9.49 -7.34 -31.41
C CYS A 170 9.19 -6.91 -29.97
N SER A 171 7.91 -6.92 -29.58
CA SER A 171 7.51 -6.90 -28.18
C SER A 171 7.50 -8.34 -27.67
N PHE A 172 8.43 -8.70 -26.79
CA PHE A 172 8.24 -9.90 -25.99
C PHE A 172 7.23 -9.59 -24.89
N ASP A 173 6.13 -10.35 -24.82
CA ASP A 173 5.40 -10.46 -23.58
C ASP A 173 6.35 -11.08 -22.54
N ASN A 174 6.78 -10.25 -21.58
CA ASN A 174 7.64 -10.66 -20.47
C ASN A 174 6.81 -11.33 -19.36
N ASP A 175 5.74 -12.02 -19.76
CA ASP A 175 4.84 -12.75 -18.87
C ASP A 175 5.57 -13.91 -18.16
N ARG A 176 6.68 -14.38 -18.71
CA ARG A 176 7.40 -15.54 -18.20
C ARG A 176 8.17 -15.17 -16.93
N VAL A 177 7.83 -15.86 -15.85
CA VAL A 177 8.58 -15.70 -14.60
C VAL A 177 9.96 -16.35 -14.72
N ARG A 178 11.00 -15.58 -14.39
CA ARG A 178 12.40 -16.02 -14.45
C ARG A 178 12.97 -16.37 -13.09
N ASP A 179 12.55 -15.64 -12.06
CA ASP A 179 13.13 -15.71 -10.72
C ASP A 179 12.07 -15.48 -9.64
N LEU A 180 12.44 -15.83 -8.40
CA LEU A 180 11.71 -15.52 -7.18
C LEU A 180 12.22 -14.19 -6.58
N PRO A 181 11.42 -13.50 -5.74
CA PRO A 181 10.05 -13.84 -5.34
C PRO A 181 9.01 -13.59 -6.46
N PHE A 182 7.86 -14.27 -6.38
CA PHE A 182 6.75 -14.00 -7.31
C PHE A 182 6.14 -12.63 -7.04
N PRO A 183 5.76 -11.85 -8.07
CA PRO A 183 5.01 -10.61 -7.89
C PRO A 183 3.56 -10.88 -7.45
N GLN A 184 3.06 -10.12 -6.48
CA GLN A 184 1.69 -10.20 -5.97
C GLN A 184 0.72 -9.27 -6.72
N ASN A 185 1.22 -8.33 -7.52
CA ASN A 185 0.38 -7.57 -8.45
C ASN A 185 0.01 -8.38 -9.72
N TYR A 186 0.34 -9.67 -9.78
CA TYR A 186 -0.11 -10.57 -10.84
C TYR A 186 -0.52 -11.93 -10.26
N SER A 187 -1.55 -12.52 -10.84
CA SER A 187 -1.78 -13.97 -10.68
C SER A 187 -0.80 -14.77 -11.54
N VAL A 188 -0.53 -16.00 -11.12
CA VAL A 188 0.43 -16.89 -11.80
C VAL A 188 -0.31 -18.07 -12.42
N THR A 189 -0.16 -18.24 -13.73
CA THR A 189 -0.52 -19.48 -14.42
C THR A 189 0.68 -20.41 -14.40
N ILE A 190 0.51 -21.57 -13.77
CA ILE A 190 1.49 -22.65 -13.82
C ILE A 190 1.18 -23.54 -15.01
N LYS A 191 2.22 -23.89 -15.76
CA LYS A 191 2.16 -24.86 -16.84
C LYS A 191 2.90 -26.12 -16.42
N THR A 192 2.17 -27.22 -16.29
CA THR A 192 2.69 -28.57 -16.05
C THR A 192 2.52 -29.40 -17.31
N ILE A 193 3.58 -30.14 -17.68
CA ILE A 193 3.50 -31.10 -18.79
C ILE A 193 3.21 -32.44 -18.14
N VAL A 194 2.09 -33.09 -18.46
CA VAL A 194 1.77 -34.43 -17.98
C VAL A 194 2.04 -35.41 -19.13
N ARG A 195 2.84 -36.44 -18.85
CA ARG A 195 3.07 -37.54 -19.79
C ARG A 195 1.87 -38.49 -19.71
N VAL A 196 1.14 -38.66 -20.81
CA VAL A 196 0.05 -39.64 -20.88
C VAL A 196 0.49 -40.82 -21.74
N VAL A 197 0.17 -42.05 -21.31
CA VAL A 197 0.65 -43.31 -21.91
C VAL A 197 -0.32 -43.80 -22.99
N THR A 198 0.20 -43.84 -24.23
CA THR A 198 -0.03 -44.68 -25.42
C THR A 198 -1.40 -45.28 -25.78
N TYR A 199 -1.83 -45.04 -27.03
CA TYR A 199 -2.63 -45.99 -27.81
C TYR A 199 -1.80 -47.26 -28.13
N SER A 200 -2.46 -48.34 -28.56
CA SER A 200 -1.87 -49.62 -29.02
C SER A 200 -0.72 -49.50 -30.03
N ASN A 201 -0.50 -48.31 -30.60
CA ASN A 201 0.41 -48.04 -31.71
C ASN A 201 1.76 -47.44 -31.26
N GLY A 202 2.01 -47.25 -29.96
CA GLY A 202 3.32 -46.80 -29.46
C GLY A 202 3.52 -45.28 -29.36
N ASP A 203 2.57 -44.46 -29.85
CA ASP A 203 2.66 -43.00 -29.81
C ASP A 203 2.51 -42.42 -28.40
N ARG A 204 3.51 -41.61 -27.99
CA ARG A 204 3.51 -40.87 -26.72
C ARG A 204 2.98 -39.45 -26.95
N TYR A 205 1.90 -39.07 -26.28
CA TYR A 205 1.43 -37.68 -26.29
C TYR A 205 1.62 -37.01 -24.92
N TYR A 206 1.91 -35.72 -24.96
CA TYR A 206 2.09 -34.89 -23.77
C TYR A 206 0.89 -33.94 -23.65
N ARG A 207 0.18 -33.98 -22.52
CA ARG A 207 -0.88 -33.02 -22.22
C ARG A 207 -0.26 -31.86 -21.44
N ASN A 208 -0.54 -30.63 -21.84
CA ASN A 208 -0.25 -29.47 -21.00
C ASN A 208 -1.46 -29.23 -20.09
N VAL A 209 -1.22 -29.19 -18.78
CA VAL A 209 -2.19 -28.75 -17.77
C VAL A 209 -1.80 -27.34 -17.35
N TYR A 210 -2.81 -26.49 -17.17
CA TYR A 210 -2.65 -25.10 -16.77
C TYR A 210 -3.47 -24.88 -15.50
N ASP A 211 -2.81 -24.40 -14.46
CA ASP A 211 -3.42 -24.09 -13.18
C ASP A 211 -3.28 -22.59 -12.90
N HIS A 212 -4.36 -21.92 -12.56
CA HIS A 212 -4.38 -20.50 -12.24
C HIS A 212 -4.31 -20.32 -10.72
N LEU A 213 -3.19 -19.80 -10.25
CA LEU A 213 -2.86 -19.75 -8.83
C LEU A 213 -2.47 -18.35 -8.40
N MET A 214 -2.63 -18.08 -7.10
CA MET A 214 -2.15 -16.88 -6.46
C MET A 214 -1.17 -17.23 -5.35
N PHE A 215 0.02 -16.65 -5.42
CA PHE A 215 1.11 -16.87 -4.47
C PHE A 215 1.21 -15.68 -3.53
N ILE A 216 0.94 -15.90 -2.25
CA ILE A 216 0.98 -14.86 -1.21
C ILE A 216 2.07 -15.26 -0.21
N PRO A 217 3.11 -14.43 0.01
CA PRO A 217 4.16 -14.73 0.98
C PRO A 217 3.59 -15.01 2.36
N VAL A 218 4.16 -16.00 3.05
CA VAL A 218 3.74 -16.38 4.40
C VAL A 218 4.02 -15.23 5.38
N LEU A 219 3.09 -15.01 6.32
CA LEU A 219 3.24 -13.98 7.36
C LEU A 219 4.45 -14.27 8.24
N ASN A 220 5.07 -13.21 8.76
CA ASN A 220 6.23 -13.24 9.65
C ASN A 220 7.46 -13.93 9.05
N GLN A 221 7.53 -14.07 7.72
CA GLN A 221 8.64 -14.67 7.01
C GLN A 221 9.31 -13.65 6.07
N PRO A 222 10.65 -13.72 5.92
CA PRO A 222 11.34 -12.92 4.92
C PRO A 222 11.04 -13.45 3.51
N LEU A 223 11.12 -12.60 2.48
CA LEU A 223 10.91 -13.02 1.08
C LEU A 223 11.92 -14.07 0.62
N SER A 224 13.13 -14.07 1.18
CA SER A 224 14.19 -15.05 0.87
C SER A 224 13.84 -16.47 1.33
N SER A 225 12.89 -16.62 2.25
CA SER A 225 12.37 -17.94 2.66
C SER A 225 11.69 -18.67 1.50
N ASN A 226 11.16 -17.91 0.53
CA ASN A 226 10.32 -18.39 -0.57
C ASN A 226 9.15 -19.25 -0.08
N LEU A 227 8.60 -18.91 1.08
CA LEU A 227 7.40 -19.53 1.64
C LEU A 227 6.16 -18.77 1.17
N TYR A 228 5.18 -19.51 0.64
CA TYR A 228 3.93 -18.96 0.14
C TYR A 228 2.73 -19.75 0.62
N TYR A 229 1.65 -19.05 0.93
CA TYR A 229 0.29 -19.58 0.78
C TYR A 229 -0.06 -19.59 -0.70
N VAL A 230 -0.70 -20.67 -1.16
CA VAL A 230 -1.09 -20.81 -2.57
C VAL A 230 -2.60 -20.96 -2.65
N MET A 231 -3.26 -19.99 -3.29
CA MET A 231 -4.71 -19.96 -3.46
C MET A 231 -5.07 -20.38 -4.88
N SER A 232 -6.09 -21.24 -5.01
CA SER A 232 -6.67 -21.59 -6.31
C SER A 232 -7.50 -20.44 -6.86
N ARG A 233 -7.39 -20.18 -8.16
CA ARG A 233 -8.32 -19.31 -8.92
C ARG A 233 -9.28 -20.11 -9.78
N ASP A 234 -9.03 -21.41 -9.93
CA ASP A 234 -9.82 -22.28 -10.78
C ASP A 234 -11.08 -22.77 -10.04
N GLU A 235 -12.21 -22.73 -10.74
CA GLU A 235 -13.46 -23.31 -10.27
C GLU A 235 -13.33 -24.84 -10.18
N PRO A 236 -13.99 -25.51 -9.21
CA PRO A 236 -14.92 -24.95 -8.21
C PRO A 236 -14.23 -24.41 -6.94
N PHE A 237 -12.90 -24.42 -6.89
CA PHE A 237 -12.11 -24.13 -5.70
C PHE A 237 -11.58 -22.69 -5.65
N SER A 238 -12.16 -21.78 -6.44
CA SER A 238 -11.69 -20.40 -6.52
C SER A 238 -11.79 -19.71 -5.16
N GLY A 239 -10.65 -19.21 -4.69
CA GLY A 239 -10.50 -18.56 -3.38
C GLY A 239 -10.11 -19.50 -2.25
N GLU A 240 -9.94 -20.80 -2.50
CA GLU A 240 -9.51 -21.79 -1.51
C GLU A 240 -7.99 -22.00 -1.51
N ALA A 241 -7.42 -22.32 -0.34
CA ALA A 241 -6.00 -22.58 -0.17
C ALA A 241 -5.66 -24.04 -0.51
N LEU A 242 -4.59 -24.24 -1.26
CA LEU A 242 -4.00 -25.56 -1.48
C LEU A 242 -3.45 -26.10 -0.15
N THR A 243 -3.55 -27.42 0.06
CA THR A 243 -3.07 -28.06 1.29
C THR A 243 -2.29 -29.33 0.97
N CYS A 244 -1.15 -29.52 1.62
CA CYS A 244 -0.41 -30.78 1.54
C CYS A 244 -1.22 -31.96 2.09
N SER A 245 -1.08 -33.12 1.45
CA SER A 245 -1.57 -34.40 1.95
C SER A 245 -0.67 -34.93 3.08
N LYS A 246 -1.26 -35.64 4.03
CA LYS A 246 -0.58 -36.28 5.17
C LYS A 246 -0.36 -37.76 4.85
N GLU A 247 0.89 -38.21 4.92
CA GLU A 247 1.33 -39.60 4.70
C GLU A 247 0.83 -40.23 3.37
N LEU A 248 1.52 -41.26 2.92
CA LEU A 248 1.10 -42.02 1.76
C LEU A 248 -0.03 -42.97 2.19
N SER A 249 -1.24 -42.81 1.67
CA SER A 249 -2.29 -43.84 1.80
C SER A 249 -1.91 -45.15 1.09
N CYS A 250 -0.84 -45.15 0.30
CA CYS A 250 -0.38 -46.28 -0.49
C CYS A 250 1.15 -46.39 -0.47
N ASN A 251 1.71 -47.59 -0.27
CA ASN A 251 3.17 -47.84 -0.20
C ASN A 251 4.00 -47.43 -1.44
N ASN A 252 3.40 -46.83 -2.47
CA ASN A 252 4.07 -46.34 -3.67
C ASN A 252 3.79 -44.83 -3.88
N THR A 253 4.84 -44.07 -4.23
CA THR A 253 4.81 -42.61 -4.50
C THR A 253 3.94 -42.18 -5.69
N CYS A 254 3.34 -43.11 -6.44
CA CYS A 254 2.53 -42.82 -7.62
C CYS A 254 1.04 -42.56 -7.34
N CYS A 255 0.56 -42.80 -6.11
CA CYS A 255 -0.85 -42.72 -5.75
C CYS A 255 -1.10 -41.78 -4.56
N ILE A 256 -0.54 -40.57 -4.61
CA ILE A 256 -0.85 -39.55 -3.58
C ILE A 256 -2.22 -38.98 -3.89
N GLU A 257 -3.18 -39.19 -2.99
CA GLU A 257 -4.47 -38.52 -3.03
C GLU A 257 -4.32 -37.09 -2.55
N ASP A 258 -4.61 -36.12 -3.43
CA ASP A 258 -4.50 -34.71 -3.09
C ASP A 258 -5.68 -34.26 -2.22
N VAL A 259 -5.36 -33.55 -1.14
CA VAL A 259 -6.38 -32.90 -0.30
C VAL A 259 -7.08 -31.82 -1.12
N ARG A 260 -8.42 -31.85 -1.11
CA ARG A 260 -9.21 -30.80 -1.76
C ARG A 260 -8.88 -29.43 -1.16
N PRO A 261 -8.72 -28.38 -2.00
CA PRO A 261 -8.51 -27.02 -1.50
C PRO A 261 -9.60 -26.61 -0.50
N ARG A 262 -9.21 -25.87 0.52
CA ARG A 262 -10.06 -25.52 1.66
C ARG A 262 -9.72 -24.12 2.19
N PRO A 263 -10.52 -23.54 3.11
CA PRO A 263 -10.26 -22.20 3.60
C PRO A 263 -8.84 -22.08 4.15
N LEU A 264 -8.26 -20.89 3.98
CA LEU A 264 -6.98 -20.59 4.60
C LEU A 264 -7.11 -20.68 6.12
N ASP A 265 -6.19 -21.41 6.71
CA ASP A 265 -5.83 -21.37 8.12
C ASP A 265 -4.36 -20.92 8.17
N PRO A 266 -4.08 -19.64 8.52
CA PRO A 266 -2.71 -19.10 8.54
C PRO A 266 -1.77 -19.86 9.50
N SER A 267 -2.32 -20.52 10.52
CA SER A 267 -1.55 -21.33 11.47
C SER A 267 -1.18 -22.71 10.90
N SER A 268 -1.84 -23.13 9.81
CA SER A 268 -1.64 -24.44 9.21
C SER A 268 -0.33 -24.50 8.42
N VAL A 269 0.67 -25.15 8.99
CA VAL A 269 1.93 -25.45 8.31
C VAL A 269 1.74 -26.25 7.02
N TYR A 270 0.66 -27.04 6.90
CA TYR A 270 0.34 -27.82 5.70
C TYR A 270 -0.15 -26.98 4.51
N GLN A 271 -0.55 -25.73 4.74
CA GLN A 271 -0.94 -24.77 3.69
C GLN A 271 0.20 -23.83 3.28
N GLN A 272 1.38 -24.02 3.86
CA GLN A 272 2.59 -23.26 3.54
C GLN A 272 3.50 -24.09 2.63
N PHE A 273 3.96 -23.49 1.54
CA PHE A 273 4.79 -24.16 0.56
C PHE A 273 6.10 -23.44 0.34
N LYS A 274 7.21 -24.16 0.36
CA LYS A 274 8.50 -23.63 -0.08
C LYS A 274 8.63 -23.77 -1.59
N ILE A 275 8.73 -22.65 -2.29
CA ILE A 275 8.96 -22.66 -3.75
C ILE A 275 10.45 -22.58 -4.01
N VAL A 276 10.96 -23.51 -4.81
CA VAL A 276 12.37 -23.56 -5.20
C VAL A 276 12.52 -23.40 -6.71
N LYS A 277 13.47 -22.57 -7.12
CA LYS A 277 13.94 -22.52 -8.50
C LYS A 277 14.88 -23.69 -8.75
N ARG A 278 14.64 -24.46 -9.83
CA ARG A 278 15.42 -25.65 -10.19
C ARG A 278 16.49 -25.32 -11.22
N SER A 279 16.09 -25.16 -12.47
CA SER A 279 16.98 -24.79 -13.57
C SER A 279 16.26 -23.87 -14.54
N GLY A 280 16.98 -22.90 -15.13
CA GLY A 280 16.40 -21.96 -16.08
C GLY A 280 15.16 -21.23 -15.54
N ARG A 281 13.97 -21.64 -16.01
CA ARG A 281 12.66 -21.08 -15.65
C ARG A 281 11.71 -22.09 -15.00
N TYR A 282 12.27 -23.17 -14.45
CA TYR A 282 11.51 -24.23 -13.82
C TYR A 282 11.52 -24.09 -12.31
N PHE A 283 10.37 -24.32 -11.70
CA PHE A 283 10.13 -24.24 -10.27
C PHE A 283 9.54 -25.55 -9.75
N ALA A 284 9.58 -25.74 -8.44
CA ALA A 284 8.90 -26.82 -7.74
C ALA A 284 8.38 -26.32 -6.39
N GLY A 285 7.22 -26.80 -5.96
CA GLY A 285 6.73 -26.63 -4.59
C GLY A 285 7.19 -27.79 -3.72
N LEU A 286 7.61 -27.46 -2.50
CA LEU A 286 7.98 -28.41 -1.45
C LEU A 286 7.07 -28.19 -0.24
N SER A 287 6.74 -29.29 0.45
CA SER A 287 6.10 -29.22 1.75
C SER A 287 7.09 -28.65 2.76
N THR A 288 6.60 -27.85 3.70
CA THR A 288 7.35 -27.40 4.88
C THR A 288 7.36 -28.44 6.00
N VAL A 289 6.46 -29.43 5.92
CA VAL A 289 6.29 -30.50 6.90
C VAL A 289 6.91 -31.79 6.35
N ASP A 290 7.67 -32.48 7.21
CA ASP A 290 8.21 -33.81 6.91
C ASP A 290 7.09 -34.81 6.63
N GLY A 291 7.22 -35.59 5.56
CA GLY A 291 6.17 -36.54 5.13
C GLY A 291 4.92 -35.89 4.52
N GLY A 292 4.89 -34.55 4.41
CA GLY A 292 3.84 -33.83 3.69
C GLY A 292 4.08 -33.84 2.18
N PHE A 293 3.01 -34.06 1.41
CA PHE A 293 3.08 -34.08 -0.05
C PHE A 293 2.32 -32.89 -0.63
N PRO A 294 2.98 -31.98 -1.38
CA PRO A 294 2.28 -30.92 -2.08
C PRO A 294 1.25 -31.48 -3.09
N PRO A 295 0.14 -30.75 -3.31
CA PRO A 295 -0.81 -31.09 -4.38
C PRO A 295 -0.17 -31.12 -5.76
N GLU A 296 -0.78 -31.87 -6.68
CA GLU A 296 -0.35 -32.08 -8.06
C GLU A 296 0.12 -30.80 -8.78
N PRO A 297 -0.59 -29.65 -8.72
CA PRO A 297 -0.15 -28.42 -9.39
C PRO A 297 1.23 -27.92 -8.94
N LEU A 298 1.59 -28.17 -7.69
CA LEU A 298 2.86 -27.76 -7.10
C LEU A 298 3.91 -28.89 -7.11
N ARG A 299 3.44 -30.15 -7.14
CA ARG A 299 4.25 -31.37 -7.10
C ARG A 299 4.93 -31.64 -8.45
N ARG A 300 6.17 -32.13 -8.39
CA ARG A 300 6.97 -32.48 -9.56
C ARG A 300 6.45 -33.78 -10.18
N ILE A 301 5.55 -33.69 -11.16
CA ILE A 301 5.10 -34.89 -11.91
C ILE A 301 6.18 -35.37 -12.89
N ASN A 302 6.95 -34.44 -13.46
CA ASN A 302 8.07 -34.76 -14.34
C ASN A 302 9.36 -34.23 -13.74
N GLU A 303 10.49 -34.90 -13.95
CA GLU A 303 11.81 -34.54 -13.40
C GLU A 303 12.26 -33.08 -13.67
N VAL A 304 11.55 -32.29 -14.46
CA VAL A 304 11.94 -30.91 -14.80
C VAL A 304 11.27 -29.86 -13.90
N GLY A 305 10.13 -30.14 -13.26
CA GLY A 305 9.32 -29.13 -12.54
C GLY A 305 8.35 -28.37 -13.47
N TRP A 306 7.80 -27.25 -12.99
CA TRP A 306 6.77 -26.47 -13.70
C TRP A 306 7.23 -25.06 -14.08
N LYS A 307 6.59 -24.44 -15.08
CA LYS A 307 6.88 -23.06 -15.53
C LYS A 307 5.77 -22.12 -15.09
N ALA A 308 6.13 -20.93 -14.61
CA ALA A 308 5.19 -19.89 -14.26
C ALA A 308 5.10 -18.80 -15.33
N ARG A 309 3.88 -18.29 -15.54
CA ARG A 309 3.60 -17.09 -16.31
C ARG A 309 2.70 -16.15 -15.52
N LEU A 310 2.98 -14.86 -15.57
CA LEU A 310 2.10 -13.80 -15.10
C LEU A 310 0.88 -13.76 -16.01
N SER A 311 -0.31 -13.66 -15.41
CA SER A 311 -1.58 -13.72 -16.13
C SER A 311 -2.39 -12.45 -15.90
N THR A 312 -3.33 -12.46 -14.96
CA THR A 312 -4.11 -11.27 -14.57
C THR A 312 -3.26 -10.30 -13.75
N GLU A 313 -3.25 -9.02 -14.13
CA GLU A 313 -2.65 -7.91 -13.39
C GLU A 313 -3.64 -7.32 -12.39
N PHE A 314 -3.16 -6.97 -11.21
CA PHE A 314 -3.89 -6.22 -10.18
C PHE A 314 -3.23 -4.85 -10.02
N MET A 315 -4.00 -3.78 -10.22
CA MET A 315 -3.52 -2.41 -10.06
C MET A 315 -3.29 -2.12 -8.58
N LEU A 316 -2.07 -2.32 -8.12
CA LEU A 316 -1.63 -1.99 -6.77
C LEU A 316 -0.82 -0.69 -6.82
N ASP A 317 -1.20 0.27 -5.99
CA ASP A 317 -0.46 1.49 -5.75
C ASP A 317 0.64 1.25 -4.73
N GLU A 318 1.49 2.26 -4.52
CA GLU A 318 2.42 2.25 -3.40
C GLU A 318 1.68 2.27 -2.06
N ALA A 319 2.11 1.37 -1.19
CA ALA A 319 1.71 1.26 0.20
C ALA A 319 3.00 1.15 1.04
N PRO A 320 3.58 2.28 1.50
CA PRO A 320 4.86 2.30 2.20
C PRO A 320 4.77 1.80 3.64
N GLY A 321 3.57 1.52 4.13
CA GLY A 321 3.32 1.14 5.51
C GLY A 321 3.05 2.34 6.41
N LEU A 322 3.48 2.23 7.67
CA LEU A 322 3.32 3.27 8.68
C LEU A 322 4.39 4.35 8.56
N ASP A 323 3.99 5.61 8.43
CA ASP A 323 4.88 6.77 8.59
C ASP A 323 4.91 7.19 10.06
N LYS A 324 5.92 6.70 10.79
CA LYS A 324 6.08 6.97 12.23
C LYS A 324 6.28 8.46 12.54
N ALA A 325 6.99 9.18 11.67
CA ALA A 325 7.23 10.61 11.86
C ALA A 325 5.93 11.40 11.68
N LEU A 326 5.12 11.03 10.68
CA LEU A 326 3.82 11.65 10.44
C LEU A 326 2.83 11.32 11.56
N ARG A 327 2.77 10.06 12.03
CA ARG A 327 1.94 9.65 13.17
C ARG A 327 2.29 10.42 14.44
N ALA A 328 3.58 10.59 14.73
CA ALA A 328 4.05 11.35 15.89
C ALA A 328 3.72 12.85 15.80
N SER A 329 3.60 13.40 14.58
CA SER A 329 3.28 14.83 14.39
C SER A 329 1.86 15.20 14.77
N MET A 330 0.94 14.21 14.79
CA MET A 330 -0.50 14.36 15.01
C MET A 330 -1.21 15.32 14.03
N PRO A 331 -2.54 15.27 13.90
CA PRO A 331 -3.28 16.24 13.11
C PRO A 331 -3.15 17.64 13.69
N ARG A 332 -3.23 18.66 12.84
CA ARG A 332 -3.21 20.06 13.28
C ARG A 332 -4.40 20.36 14.18
N PHE A 333 -4.14 21.18 15.20
CA PHE A 333 -5.14 21.57 16.20
C PHE A 333 -5.52 23.06 16.07
N ASP A 334 -5.50 23.60 14.85
CA ASP A 334 -5.72 25.03 14.52
C ASP A 334 -7.10 25.31 13.87
N PHE A 335 -8.05 24.37 13.96
CA PHE A 335 -9.40 24.50 13.42
C PHE A 335 -10.39 25.22 14.38
N PRO A 336 -11.52 25.79 13.89
CA PRO A 336 -12.51 26.49 14.72
C PRO A 336 -13.19 25.60 15.77
N LEU A 337 -13.59 26.16 16.92
CA LEU A 337 -14.21 25.38 18.02
C LEU A 337 -15.57 24.78 17.63
N LYS A 338 -16.26 25.39 16.66
CA LYS A 338 -17.52 24.87 16.09
C LYS A 338 -17.37 23.52 15.38
N CYS A 339 -16.17 23.12 14.98
CA CYS A 339 -15.96 21.85 14.32
C CYS A 339 -15.98 20.70 15.34
N GLU A 340 -16.79 19.68 15.08
CA GLU A 340 -16.80 18.45 15.88
C GLU A 340 -15.52 17.64 15.70
N GLU A 341 -14.89 17.74 14.54
CA GLU A 341 -13.68 16.97 14.23
C GLU A 341 -12.66 17.80 13.43
N SER A 342 -11.38 17.45 13.56
CA SER A 342 -10.32 18.04 12.73
C SER A 342 -10.30 17.45 11.33
N GLN A 343 -9.44 18.02 10.47
CA GLN A 343 -9.01 17.32 9.26
C GLN A 343 -8.38 15.97 9.63
N THR A 344 -8.70 14.95 8.84
CA THR A 344 -8.12 13.61 8.93
C THR A 344 -6.71 13.59 8.36
N LEU A 345 -5.77 12.98 9.08
CA LEU A 345 -4.40 12.75 8.66
C LEU A 345 -4.17 11.25 8.43
N VAL A 346 -3.90 10.84 7.18
CA VAL A 346 -3.54 9.43 6.87
C VAL A 346 -2.07 9.21 7.19
N VAL A 347 -1.80 8.34 8.15
CA VAL A 347 -0.44 8.09 8.68
C VAL A 347 0.10 6.71 8.31
N GLY A 348 -0.76 5.82 7.82
CA GLY A 348 -0.36 4.50 7.33
C GLY A 348 -1.23 4.01 6.19
N LYS A 349 -0.65 3.22 5.29
CA LYS A 349 -1.35 2.55 4.19
C LYS A 349 -0.73 1.18 3.93
N TRP A 350 -1.58 0.15 3.88
CA TRP A 350 -1.22 -1.24 3.64
C TRP A 350 -2.26 -1.94 2.74
N TYR A 351 -1.91 -3.12 2.27
CA TYR A 351 -2.83 -4.03 1.60
C TYR A 351 -3.15 -5.24 2.48
N CYS A 352 -4.41 -5.63 2.50
CA CYS A 352 -4.90 -6.86 3.12
C CYS A 352 -5.37 -7.81 2.01
N PRO A 353 -4.71 -8.96 1.79
CA PRO A 353 -5.20 -9.96 0.86
C PRO A 353 -6.59 -10.47 1.27
N PHE A 354 -7.45 -10.77 0.29
CA PHE A 354 -8.85 -11.17 0.53
C PHE A 354 -8.99 -12.36 1.48
N MET A 355 -8.02 -13.26 1.52
CA MET A 355 -8.04 -14.47 2.36
C MET A 355 -8.14 -14.16 3.88
N PHE A 356 -7.81 -12.94 4.30
CA PHE A 356 -7.89 -12.48 5.69
C PHE A 356 -9.13 -11.61 5.98
N VAL A 357 -9.95 -11.33 4.97
CA VAL A 357 -11.15 -10.49 5.06
C VAL A 357 -12.35 -11.27 4.54
N ARG A 358 -13.47 -11.27 5.26
CA ARG A 358 -14.71 -11.94 4.83
C ARG A 358 -15.84 -10.94 4.77
N GLU A 359 -16.52 -10.90 3.64
CA GLU A 359 -17.74 -10.10 3.50
C GLU A 359 -18.95 -11.04 3.54
N GLY A 360 -19.78 -10.93 4.59
CA GLY A 360 -20.77 -11.97 4.92
C GLY A 360 -21.87 -12.20 3.87
N THR A 361 -22.01 -11.31 2.89
CA THR A 361 -22.98 -11.40 1.80
C THR A 361 -22.35 -11.82 0.46
N ILE A 362 -21.02 -12.00 0.41
CA ILE A 362 -20.27 -12.25 -0.82
C ILE A 362 -19.63 -13.64 -0.75
N MET A 363 -19.90 -14.49 -1.75
CA MET A 363 -19.21 -15.78 -1.85
C MET A 363 -17.72 -15.57 -2.13
N ARG A 364 -16.87 -16.41 -1.54
CA ARG A 364 -15.41 -16.29 -1.62
C ARG A 364 -14.86 -16.19 -3.05
N ARG A 365 -15.36 -17.00 -3.99
CA ARG A 365 -14.96 -16.94 -5.41
C ARG A 365 -15.19 -15.58 -6.05
N TYR A 366 -16.30 -14.92 -5.71
CA TYR A 366 -16.62 -13.58 -6.21
C TYR A 366 -15.75 -12.52 -5.53
N GLN A 367 -15.49 -12.70 -4.24
CA GLN A 367 -14.58 -11.83 -3.49
C GLN A 367 -13.16 -11.89 -4.06
N MET A 368 -12.61 -13.08 -4.31
CA MET A 368 -11.28 -13.23 -4.93
C MET A 368 -11.21 -12.56 -6.30
N SER A 369 -12.27 -12.70 -7.10
CA SER A 369 -12.31 -12.16 -8.47
C SER A 369 -12.40 -10.63 -8.51
N ASN A 370 -13.16 -10.03 -7.59
CA ASN A 370 -13.45 -8.59 -7.61
C ASN A 370 -12.65 -7.77 -6.57
N SER A 371 -12.12 -8.42 -5.54
CA SER A 371 -11.49 -7.78 -4.39
C SER A 371 -10.38 -8.66 -3.82
N MET A 372 -9.43 -9.03 -4.70
CA MET A 372 -8.24 -9.81 -4.35
C MET A 372 -7.42 -9.18 -3.21
N PHE A 373 -7.40 -7.85 -3.16
CA PHE A 373 -6.79 -7.06 -2.10
C PHE A 373 -7.78 -6.01 -1.59
N TYR A 374 -7.61 -5.62 -0.34
CA TYR A 374 -8.25 -4.48 0.29
C TYR A 374 -7.19 -3.48 0.70
N VAL A 375 -7.51 -2.19 0.70
CA VAL A 375 -6.65 -1.13 1.20
C VAL A 375 -7.01 -0.89 2.66
N MET A 376 -6.02 -0.97 3.54
CA MET A 376 -6.15 -0.55 4.93
C MET A 376 -5.38 0.76 5.12
N THR A 377 -6.02 1.77 5.67
CA THR A 377 -5.34 3.00 6.12
C THR A 377 -5.44 3.16 7.63
N LEU A 378 -4.42 3.76 8.23
CA LEU A 378 -4.50 4.29 9.60
C LEU A 378 -4.62 5.80 9.51
N GLU A 379 -5.69 6.32 10.09
CA GLU A 379 -6.04 7.73 10.05
C GLU A 379 -6.09 8.30 11.47
N GLN A 380 -5.54 9.50 11.65
CA GLN A 380 -5.60 10.27 12.89
C GLN A 380 -6.55 11.45 12.75
N GLN A 381 -7.32 11.74 13.79
CA GLN A 381 -8.25 12.87 13.83
C GLN A 381 -8.47 13.33 15.28
N TRP A 382 -8.59 14.64 15.51
CA TRP A 382 -9.11 15.15 16.78
C TRP A 382 -10.63 15.11 16.75
N LYS A 383 -11.24 14.52 17.77
CA LYS A 383 -12.70 14.44 17.93
C LYS A 383 -13.12 15.18 19.20
N LYS A 384 -14.12 16.06 19.08
CA LYS A 384 -14.72 16.75 20.23
C LYS A 384 -15.49 15.74 21.07
N ILE A 385 -15.27 15.81 22.38
CA ILE A 385 -15.90 14.92 23.37
C ILE A 385 -16.73 15.69 24.40
N PHE A 386 -16.51 16.99 24.51
CA PHE A 386 -17.24 17.87 25.41
C PHE A 386 -17.20 19.31 24.91
N SER A 387 -18.27 20.05 25.13
CA SER A 387 -18.32 21.50 24.96
C SER A 387 -19.19 22.15 26.03
N CYS A 388 -18.86 23.38 26.43
CA CYS A 388 -19.74 24.19 27.26
C CYS A 388 -19.63 25.67 26.89
N SER A 389 -20.71 26.42 27.03
CA SER A 389 -20.71 27.87 26.86
C SER A 389 -20.82 28.59 28.20
N ASN A 390 -20.35 29.83 28.26
CA ASN A 390 -20.40 30.64 29.48
C ASN A 390 -21.82 31.15 29.77
N SER A 391 -22.68 31.29 28.76
CA SER A 391 -24.10 31.62 28.93
C SER A 391 -24.91 30.54 29.65
N ASP A 392 -24.38 29.31 29.74
CA ASP A 392 -25.06 28.18 30.37
C ASP A 392 -24.85 28.14 31.91
N LYS A 393 -24.19 29.15 32.50
CA LYS A 393 -23.90 29.22 33.94
C LYS A 393 -24.68 30.35 34.61
N GLU A 394 -25.89 30.06 35.08
CA GLU A 394 -26.44 30.77 36.23
C GLU A 394 -25.66 30.32 37.49
N ASP A 395 -25.13 31.29 38.24
CA ASP A 395 -24.68 31.16 39.62
C ASP A 395 -23.68 30.03 39.96
N ASN A 396 -22.49 30.05 39.34
CA ASN A 396 -21.35 29.30 39.88
C ASN A 396 -20.20 30.23 40.27
N GLU A 397 -20.05 30.46 41.57
CA GLU A 397 -18.93 31.18 42.21
C GLU A 397 -17.56 30.45 42.10
N GLY A 398 -17.46 29.41 41.26
CA GLY A 398 -16.26 28.58 41.12
C GLY A 398 -15.38 28.96 39.92
N LYS A 399 -14.08 29.18 40.16
CA LYS A 399 -13.03 29.40 39.14
C LYS A 399 -12.67 28.15 38.31
N GLN A 400 -13.47 27.09 38.37
CA GLN A 400 -13.11 25.75 37.91
C GLN A 400 -14.24 25.13 37.11
N LEU A 401 -13.93 24.64 35.92
CA LEU A 401 -14.81 23.84 35.07
C LEU A 401 -14.50 22.36 35.30
N THR A 402 -15.47 21.60 35.78
CA THR A 402 -15.34 20.14 35.91
C THR A 402 -15.95 19.47 34.69
N VAL A 403 -15.14 18.69 33.97
CA VAL A 403 -15.54 17.84 32.86
C VAL A 403 -15.55 16.40 33.36
N ASP A 404 -16.66 15.69 33.13
CA ASP A 404 -16.82 14.28 33.46
C ASP A 404 -17.58 13.57 32.34
N VAL A 405 -16.85 12.81 31.51
CA VAL A 405 -17.41 12.14 30.32
C VAL A 405 -16.99 10.69 30.30
N VAL A 406 -17.94 9.78 30.02
CA VAL A 406 -17.68 8.37 29.78
C VAL A 406 -17.74 8.11 28.28
N LEU A 407 -16.68 7.56 27.72
CA LEU A 407 -16.54 7.29 26.28
C LEU A 407 -16.20 5.83 26.06
N GLU A 408 -16.51 5.33 24.87
CA GLU A 408 -15.97 4.05 24.41
C GLU A 408 -14.56 4.26 23.89
N ASN A 409 -13.60 3.49 24.41
CA ASN A 409 -12.21 3.59 23.96
C ASN A 409 -11.97 2.82 22.65
N GLU A 410 -12.91 1.96 22.26
CA GLU A 410 -12.86 1.06 21.11
C GLU A 410 -14.25 0.94 20.46
N ALA A 411 -14.36 1.22 19.16
CA ALA A 411 -15.63 1.12 18.43
C ALA A 411 -15.42 0.67 16.99
N VAL A 412 -16.31 -0.18 16.47
CA VAL A 412 -16.25 -0.65 15.07
C VAL A 412 -17.50 -0.21 14.33
N TYR A 413 -17.33 0.21 13.09
CA TYR A 413 -18.41 0.61 12.19
C TYR A 413 -18.36 -0.22 10.92
N VAL A 414 -19.49 -0.79 10.50
CA VAL A 414 -19.65 -1.52 9.24
C VAL A 414 -20.71 -0.79 8.43
N GLY A 415 -20.35 -0.34 7.23
CA GLY A 415 -21.26 0.44 6.38
C GLY A 415 -21.81 1.71 7.05
N GLY A 416 -21.04 2.34 7.96
CA GLY A 416 -21.42 3.54 8.71
C GLY A 416 -22.24 3.29 9.99
N PHE A 417 -22.62 2.04 10.26
CA PHE A 417 -23.37 1.67 11.46
C PHE A 417 -22.46 1.02 12.48
N LYS A 418 -22.66 1.35 13.74
CA LYS A 418 -21.91 0.74 14.85
C LYS A 418 -22.17 -0.76 14.87
N ALA A 419 -21.10 -1.54 14.82
CA ALA A 419 -21.13 -2.98 14.83
C ALA A 419 -20.99 -3.54 16.24
N GLU A 420 -21.60 -4.70 16.45
CA GLU A 420 -21.40 -5.56 17.62
C GLU A 420 -20.44 -6.69 17.24
N TRP A 421 -19.54 -7.03 18.17
CA TRP A 421 -18.62 -8.14 18.01
C TRP A 421 -18.14 -8.67 19.36
N ASP A 422 -17.82 -9.96 19.36
CA ASP A 422 -17.10 -10.63 20.45
C ASP A 422 -15.78 -11.17 19.88
N GLU A 423 -14.67 -10.75 20.48
CA GLU A 423 -13.33 -11.17 20.07
C GLU A 423 -13.02 -12.63 20.43
N GLY A 424 -13.69 -13.17 21.46
CA GLY A 424 -13.53 -14.55 21.87
C GLY A 424 -14.22 -15.55 20.93
N ILE A 425 -15.07 -15.07 20.02
CA ILE A 425 -15.82 -15.91 19.09
C ILE A 425 -15.21 -15.80 17.69
N VAL A 426 -14.40 -16.79 17.36
CA VAL A 426 -13.85 -16.99 16.01
C VAL A 426 -14.70 -18.02 15.28
N ASP A 427 -15.39 -17.59 14.22
CA ASP A 427 -16.20 -18.46 13.37
C ASP A 427 -15.63 -18.47 11.95
N GLU A 428 -15.45 -19.67 11.41
CA GLU A 428 -14.75 -19.93 10.14
C GLU A 428 -13.37 -19.25 10.02
N GLY A 429 -12.65 -19.06 11.13
CA GLY A 429 -11.33 -18.41 11.15
C GLY A 429 -11.39 -16.88 11.04
N ALA A 430 -12.54 -16.25 11.34
CA ALA A 430 -12.68 -14.81 11.40
C ALA A 430 -13.44 -14.34 12.64
N ILE A 431 -13.09 -13.16 13.15
CA ILE A 431 -13.86 -12.38 14.13
C ILE A 431 -14.88 -11.58 13.34
N TRP A 432 -16.17 -11.80 13.61
CA TRP A 432 -17.26 -11.17 12.87
C TRP A 432 -17.77 -9.90 13.55
N PHE A 433 -17.73 -8.81 12.79
CA PHE A 433 -18.31 -7.51 13.13
C PHE A 433 -19.60 -7.37 12.35
N GLY A 434 -20.73 -7.23 13.03
CA GLY A 434 -22.01 -7.13 12.36
C GLY A 434 -22.95 -6.13 13.01
N PHE A 435 -23.90 -5.64 12.23
CA PHE A 435 -25.05 -4.92 12.75
C PHE A 435 -26.32 -5.47 12.09
N SER A 436 -27.44 -5.31 12.80
CA SER A 436 -28.77 -5.64 12.30
C SER A 436 -29.52 -4.33 12.12
N ASP A 437 -30.02 -4.06 10.92
CA ASP A 437 -30.73 -2.81 10.60
C ASP A 437 -32.20 -2.81 11.02
N GLY A 438 -32.63 -3.74 11.88
CA GLY A 438 -34.02 -3.92 12.29
C GLY A 438 -34.95 -4.45 11.20
N GLY A 439 -34.56 -4.33 9.92
CA GLY A 439 -35.25 -4.85 8.73
C GLY A 439 -34.83 -6.26 8.33
N GLY A 440 -33.96 -6.91 9.12
CA GLY A 440 -33.51 -8.29 8.93
C GLY A 440 -32.29 -8.45 8.01
N ALA A 441 -31.79 -7.39 7.38
CA ALA A 441 -30.58 -7.46 6.56
C ALA A 441 -29.34 -7.33 7.45
N LYS A 442 -28.84 -8.48 7.92
CA LYS A 442 -27.59 -8.54 8.69
C LYS A 442 -26.39 -8.28 7.77
N ARG A 443 -25.76 -7.12 7.91
CA ARG A 443 -24.45 -6.86 7.30
C ARG A 443 -23.37 -7.24 8.30
N ARG A 444 -22.42 -8.05 7.85
CA ARG A 444 -21.28 -8.48 8.66
C ARG A 444 -20.00 -8.54 7.85
N VAL A 445 -18.91 -8.15 8.48
CA VAL A 445 -17.55 -8.25 7.97
C VAL A 445 -16.74 -9.09 8.96
N GLY A 446 -16.02 -10.08 8.47
CA GLY A 446 -15.10 -10.89 9.25
C GLY A 446 -13.67 -10.45 8.99
N LEU A 447 -12.89 -10.23 10.04
CA LEU A 447 -11.43 -10.10 9.93
C LEU A 447 -10.78 -11.32 10.54
N SER A 448 -9.72 -11.81 9.93
CA SER A 448 -8.93 -12.87 10.56
C SER A 448 -8.30 -12.35 11.86
N PRO A 449 -8.06 -13.23 12.86
CA PRO A 449 -7.43 -12.84 14.12
C PRO A 449 -6.10 -12.10 13.91
N GLU A 450 -5.33 -12.51 12.90
CA GLU A 450 -4.05 -11.89 12.52
C GLU A 450 -4.17 -10.39 12.23
N ILE A 451 -5.24 -9.96 11.54
CA ILE A 451 -5.47 -8.54 11.27
C ILE A 451 -5.84 -7.80 12.56
N VAL A 452 -6.73 -8.37 13.38
CA VAL A 452 -7.22 -7.73 14.62
C VAL A 452 -6.09 -7.57 15.63
N GLU A 453 -5.31 -8.64 15.87
CA GLU A 453 -4.14 -8.62 16.75
C GLU A 453 -3.10 -7.61 16.25
N ARG A 454 -2.89 -7.53 14.94
CA ARG A 454 -1.99 -6.54 14.35
C ARG A 454 -2.46 -5.11 14.59
N MET A 455 -3.73 -4.81 14.37
CA MET A 455 -4.27 -3.47 14.61
C MET A 455 -4.07 -3.06 16.07
N LYS A 456 -4.39 -3.96 17.02
CA LYS A 456 -4.20 -3.70 18.45
C LYS A 456 -2.74 -3.50 18.83
N TRP A 457 -1.85 -4.35 18.33
CA TRP A 457 -0.40 -4.22 18.59
C TRP A 457 0.15 -2.85 18.14
N GLU A 458 -0.31 -2.32 17.00
CA GLU A 458 0.09 -0.99 16.52
C GLU A 458 -0.44 0.16 17.39
N GLN A 459 -1.56 -0.04 18.09
CA GLN A 459 -2.09 0.94 19.03
C GLN A 459 -1.37 0.84 20.38
N GLU A 460 -1.22 -0.36 20.90
CA GLU A 460 -0.62 -0.63 22.22
C GLU A 460 0.82 -0.16 22.34
N ARG A 461 1.60 -0.31 21.27
CA ARG A 461 3.00 0.16 21.25
C ARG A 461 3.14 1.69 21.32
N GLU A 462 2.10 2.44 20.96
CA GLU A 462 2.03 3.91 21.09
C GLU A 462 1.39 4.34 22.42
N GLY A 463 1.16 3.39 23.33
CA GLY A 463 0.64 3.67 24.68
C GLY A 463 -0.86 3.50 24.83
N TRP A 464 -1.60 3.18 23.76
CA TRP A 464 -3.02 2.87 23.86
C TRP A 464 -3.24 1.64 24.76
N ARG A 465 -4.28 1.66 25.59
CA ARG A 465 -4.61 0.53 26.46
C ARG A 465 -6.08 0.15 26.31
N SER A 466 -6.32 -1.13 26.09
CA SER A 466 -7.67 -1.69 26.16
C SER A 466 -8.15 -1.71 27.62
N GLY A 467 -9.17 -0.91 27.95
CA GLY A 467 -9.86 -1.01 29.23
C GLY A 467 -10.74 -2.27 29.30
N LYS A 468 -10.90 -2.86 30.50
CA LYS A 468 -11.66 -4.10 30.72
C LYS A 468 -13.09 -4.11 30.14
N ASN A 469 -13.71 -2.93 29.99
CA ASN A 469 -15.09 -2.77 29.52
C ASN A 469 -15.21 -1.97 28.21
N ARG A 470 -14.11 -1.78 27.47
CA ARG A 470 -14.04 -0.90 26.30
C ARG A 470 -14.56 0.54 26.54
N GLN A 471 -14.54 0.98 27.80
CA GLN A 471 -15.00 2.30 28.23
C GLN A 471 -13.93 2.98 29.05
N VAL A 472 -13.85 4.30 28.91
CA VAL A 472 -12.95 5.17 29.65
C VAL A 472 -13.74 6.36 30.20
N ARG A 473 -13.48 6.72 31.46
CA ARG A 473 -14.05 7.91 32.10
C ARG A 473 -12.97 8.98 32.18
N ILE A 474 -13.23 10.12 31.55
CA ILE A 474 -12.35 11.28 31.54
C ILE A 474 -12.92 12.28 32.54
N THR A 475 -12.22 12.45 33.66
CA THR A 475 -12.54 13.47 34.66
C THR A 475 -11.41 14.51 34.68
N ARG A 476 -11.70 15.76 34.36
CA ARG A 476 -10.73 16.87 34.40
C ARG A 476 -11.34 18.10 35.04
N ALA A 477 -10.54 18.78 35.86
CA ALA A 477 -10.88 20.09 36.38
C ALA A 477 -9.99 21.13 35.70
N GLN A 478 -10.60 22.12 35.05
CA GLN A 478 -9.87 23.16 34.32
C GLN A 478 -10.12 24.53 34.95
N GLU A 479 -9.04 25.14 35.41
CA GLU A 479 -9.06 26.47 36.02
C GLU A 479 -8.98 27.54 34.93
N PHE A 480 -9.82 28.57 35.06
CA PHE A 480 -9.79 29.74 34.18
C PHE A 480 -9.52 31.01 35.01
N LYS A 481 -8.81 31.97 34.43
CA LYS A 481 -8.51 33.23 35.10
C LYS A 481 -9.75 34.13 35.08
N LYS A 482 -10.01 34.79 36.21
CA LYS A 482 -11.15 35.71 36.41
C LYS A 482 -11.19 36.90 35.42
N SER A 483 -10.14 37.13 34.62
CA SER A 483 -10.07 38.23 33.64
C SER A 483 -10.45 37.83 32.21
N ASP A 484 -10.64 36.54 31.94
CA ASP A 484 -10.84 36.07 30.56
C ASP A 484 -12.34 35.91 30.31
N GLU A 485 -12.92 36.83 29.53
CA GLU A 485 -14.26 36.72 28.96
C GLU A 485 -14.29 35.58 27.93
N TRP A 486 -14.26 34.33 28.38
CA TRP A 486 -14.45 33.18 27.49
C TRP A 486 -15.95 32.99 27.21
N ARG A 487 -16.26 32.58 25.98
CA ARG A 487 -17.61 32.31 25.47
C ARG A 487 -17.86 30.82 25.34
N GLU A 488 -16.90 30.08 24.82
CA GLU A 488 -17.05 28.65 24.53
C GLU A 488 -15.79 27.86 24.90
N PHE A 489 -16.00 26.65 25.37
CA PHE A 489 -14.95 25.69 25.69
C PHE A 489 -15.21 24.39 24.93
N GLY A 490 -14.14 23.79 24.41
CA GLY A 490 -14.20 22.49 23.75
C GLY A 490 -13.05 21.58 24.19
N LEU A 491 -13.38 20.33 24.51
CA LEU A 491 -12.43 19.27 24.82
C LEU A 491 -12.39 18.27 23.66
N TYR A 492 -11.18 17.91 23.24
CA TYR A 492 -10.93 17.05 22.11
C TYR A 492 -9.99 15.92 22.50
N VAL A 493 -10.23 14.74 21.94
CA VAL A 493 -9.38 13.56 22.08
C VAL A 493 -8.84 13.13 20.73
N LEU A 494 -7.63 12.56 20.71
CA LEU A 494 -7.11 11.93 19.51
C LEU A 494 -7.82 10.60 19.28
N VAL A 495 -8.33 10.41 18.07
CA VAL A 495 -8.88 9.15 17.60
C VAL A 495 -8.01 8.66 16.46
N GLU A 496 -7.55 7.41 16.58
CA GLU A 496 -6.95 6.68 15.49
C GLU A 496 -7.95 5.67 14.94
N ARG A 497 -8.13 5.63 13.62
CA ARG A 497 -9.02 4.67 13.00
C ARG A 497 -8.34 3.88 11.88
N PHE A 498 -8.50 2.57 11.93
CA PHE A 498 -8.18 1.70 10.81
C PHE A 498 -9.36 1.66 9.86
N VAL A 499 -9.13 1.97 8.60
CA VAL A 499 -10.19 2.11 7.60
C VAL A 499 -9.92 1.14 6.47
N LEU A 500 -10.83 0.17 6.31
CA LEU A 500 -10.72 -0.89 5.31
C LEU A 500 -11.59 -0.56 4.10
N ARG A 501 -10.97 -0.54 2.92
CA ARG A 501 -11.61 -0.24 1.64
C ARG A 501 -11.37 -1.33 0.63
N ARG A 502 -12.35 -1.56 -0.25
CA ARG A 502 -12.12 -2.29 -1.50
C ARG A 502 -11.20 -1.50 -2.42
N MET A 503 -10.62 -2.15 -3.42
CA MET A 503 -9.77 -1.50 -4.42
C MET A 503 -10.47 -0.39 -5.21
N ASP A 504 -11.80 -0.44 -5.32
CA ASP A 504 -12.62 0.61 -5.95
C ASP A 504 -12.88 1.83 -5.05
N GLY A 505 -12.34 1.82 -3.82
CA GLY A 505 -12.51 2.89 -2.82
C GLY A 505 -13.74 2.72 -1.91
N THR A 506 -14.57 1.71 -2.13
CA THR A 506 -15.77 1.48 -1.30
C THR A 506 -15.38 1.11 0.13
N LEU A 507 -15.97 1.82 1.11
CA LEU A 507 -15.80 1.53 2.54
C LEU A 507 -16.41 0.17 2.91
N VAL A 508 -15.63 -0.65 3.61
CA VAL A 508 -16.05 -1.94 4.15
C VAL A 508 -16.32 -1.81 5.64
N MET A 509 -15.33 -1.34 6.40
CA MET A 509 -15.42 -1.13 7.84
C MET A 509 -14.41 -0.11 8.35
N GLU A 510 -14.67 0.42 9.54
CA GLU A 510 -13.79 1.32 10.29
C GLU A 510 -13.64 0.80 11.72
N TYR A 511 -12.43 0.82 12.26
CA TYR A 511 -12.11 0.37 13.61
C TYR A 511 -11.43 1.51 14.35
N HIS A 512 -12.13 2.08 15.33
CA HIS A 512 -11.74 3.31 16.03
C HIS A 512 -11.11 2.98 17.39
N PHE A 513 -10.00 3.64 17.66
CA PHE A 513 -9.24 3.61 18.90
C PHE A 513 -9.13 5.04 19.43
N LEU A 514 -9.69 5.28 20.61
CA LEU A 514 -9.63 6.57 21.29
C LEU A 514 -8.47 6.56 22.29
N HIS A 515 -7.63 7.59 22.21
CA HIS A 515 -6.42 7.76 23.02
C HIS A 515 -6.68 8.74 24.17
N ASP A 516 -7.08 8.21 25.32
CA ASP A 516 -7.48 8.99 26.50
C ASP A 516 -6.32 9.73 27.19
N ASP A 517 -5.08 9.36 26.88
CA ASP A 517 -3.87 10.08 27.24
C ASP A 517 -3.64 11.32 26.34
N GLN A 518 -4.19 11.34 25.13
CA GLN A 518 -4.03 12.41 24.14
C GLN A 518 -5.25 13.33 24.07
N ILE A 519 -5.34 14.25 25.03
CA ILE A 519 -6.47 15.20 25.15
C ILE A 519 -5.99 16.65 25.07
N LYS A 520 -6.67 17.45 24.25
CA LYS A 520 -6.45 18.90 24.13
C LYS A 520 -7.73 19.68 24.37
N SER A 521 -7.61 20.90 24.87
CA SER A 521 -8.73 21.82 25.03
C SER A 521 -8.54 23.11 24.23
N LYS A 522 -9.65 23.76 23.91
CA LYS A 522 -9.72 25.09 23.28
C LYS A 522 -10.69 25.97 24.04
N TRP A 523 -10.38 27.27 24.03
CA TRP A 523 -11.20 28.34 24.58
C TRP A 523 -11.39 29.38 23.47
N GLU A 524 -12.60 29.88 23.30
CA GLU A 524 -12.93 31.06 22.47
C GLU A 524 -13.52 32.17 23.31
#